data_AF-A0A2V9H020-F1
#
_entry.id   AF-A0A2V9H020-F1
#
_cell.length_a   1.000
_cell.length_b   1.000
_cell.length_c   1.000
_cell.angle_alpha   90.00
_cell.angle_beta   90.00
_cell.angle_gamma   90.00
#
_symmetry.space_group_name_H-M   'P 1'
#
loop_
_entity.id
_entity.type
_entity.pdbx_description
1 polymer ?
#
loop_
_entity_poly.entity_id
_entity_poly.type
_entity_poly.pdbx_seq_one_letter_code
_entity_poly.pdbx_strand_id
1 'polypeptide(L)'
;PSSADRRSILLISSGIDYFRGDFGTRSPDLDSTISRAQKQNINIWTIYAPDAGHRARGLFLVSRAQWNLSQLADETGAESYYLGTGAPVTLKPYFDELSTHLSNQYLLTFKASGGAKGRFERVRVATELPHVEFLAASEAFLPAVK
;
A
#
# COMPACT_ATOMS: atom_id res chain seq x y z
N PRO A 1 -9.12 17.03 -3.12
CA PRO A 1 -10.08 15.91 -2.93
C PRO A 1 -11.48 16.31 -3.42
N SER A 2 -12.18 15.43 -4.16
CA SER A 2 -13.55 15.70 -4.66
C SER A 2 -14.67 15.29 -3.68
N SER A 3 -14.36 14.54 -2.62
CA SER A 3 -15.22 14.37 -1.44
C SER A 3 -14.35 14.27 -0.17
N ALA A 4 -14.99 14.44 1.00
CA ALA A 4 -14.34 14.33 2.31
C ALA A 4 -14.24 12.88 2.82
N ASP A 5 -14.72 11.91 2.03
CA ASP A 5 -14.81 10.52 2.47
C ASP A 5 -13.44 9.86 2.51
N ARG A 6 -13.17 9.19 3.64
CA ARG A 6 -11.97 8.36 3.81
C ARG A 6 -12.17 7.05 3.05
N ARG A 7 -11.19 6.67 2.25
CA ARG A 7 -11.22 5.45 1.46
C ARG A 7 -10.02 4.59 1.82
N SER A 8 -10.28 3.36 2.21
CA SER A 8 -9.24 2.39 2.50
C SER A 8 -9.69 1.02 2.00
N ILE A 9 -8.73 0.23 1.54
CA ILE A 9 -8.94 -1.15 1.10
C ILE A 9 -8.13 -2.04 2.03
N LEU A 10 -8.74 -3.14 2.48
CA LEU A 10 -8.02 -4.25 3.08
C LEU A 10 -7.93 -5.38 2.06
N LEU A 11 -6.71 -5.75 1.68
CA LEU A 11 -6.41 -6.84 0.76
C LEU A 11 -5.83 -8.02 1.53
N ILE A 12 -6.54 -9.14 1.53
CA ILE A 12 -6.02 -10.42 2.04
C ILE A 12 -5.67 -11.28 0.84
N SER A 13 -4.39 -11.57 0.62
CA SER A 13 -3.92 -12.20 -0.61
C SER A 13 -2.59 -12.92 -0.44
N SER A 14 -2.30 -13.87 -1.32
CA SER A 14 -0.97 -14.47 -1.42
C SER A 14 0.06 -13.53 -2.01
N GLY A 15 -0.37 -12.45 -2.70
CA GLY A 15 0.51 -11.50 -3.39
C GLY A 15 1.13 -12.04 -4.70
N ILE A 16 0.78 -13.27 -5.09
CA ILE A 16 1.28 -13.93 -6.29
C ILE A 16 0.56 -13.34 -7.51
N ASP A 17 1.35 -12.83 -8.46
CA ASP A 17 0.86 -12.45 -9.79
C ASP A 17 0.85 -13.70 -10.69
N TYR A 18 -0.35 -14.21 -11.00
CA TYR A 18 -0.52 -15.39 -11.86
C TYR A 18 -0.54 -15.05 -13.35
N PHE A 19 -0.75 -13.79 -13.71
CA PHE A 19 -0.85 -13.35 -15.10
C PHE A 19 0.52 -13.13 -15.71
N ARG A 20 1.48 -12.72 -14.90
CA ARG A 20 2.86 -12.51 -15.32
C ARG A 20 3.73 -13.57 -14.67
N GLY A 21 4.01 -14.66 -15.40
CA GLY A 21 4.98 -15.67 -14.98
C GLY A 21 6.44 -15.18 -14.98
N ASP A 22 6.65 -13.87 -15.15
CA ASP A 22 7.95 -13.23 -15.26
C ASP A 22 8.44 -12.74 -13.89
N PHE A 23 9.71 -13.01 -13.62
CA PHE A 23 10.46 -12.61 -12.43
C PHE A 23 11.06 -11.21 -12.56
N GLY A 24 10.52 -10.39 -13.47
CA GLY A 24 10.90 -9.00 -13.64
C GLY A 24 10.85 -8.23 -12.32
N THR A 25 11.80 -7.30 -12.14
CA THR A 25 11.99 -6.55 -10.88
C THR A 25 10.82 -5.60 -10.56
N ARG A 26 9.92 -5.35 -11.52
CA ARG A 26 8.72 -4.51 -11.34
C ARG A 26 7.49 -5.12 -12.02
N SER A 27 6.35 -5.17 -11.33
CA SER A 27 5.06 -5.56 -11.93
C SER A 27 4.33 -4.31 -12.43
N PRO A 28 4.01 -4.19 -13.74
CA PRO A 28 3.29 -3.04 -14.27
C PRO A 28 1.87 -2.92 -13.71
N ASP A 29 1.26 -4.05 -13.34
CA ASP A 29 -0.07 -4.05 -12.72
C ASP A 29 -0.01 -3.46 -11.31
N LEU A 30 1.06 -3.77 -10.56
CA LEU A 30 1.34 -3.16 -9.26
C LEU A 30 1.55 -1.64 -9.36
N ASP A 31 2.45 -1.20 -10.24
CA ASP A 31 2.73 0.24 -10.44
C ASP A 31 1.46 1.01 -10.85
N SER A 32 0.65 0.44 -11.74
CA SER A 32 -0.61 1.05 -12.18
C SER A 32 -1.66 1.12 -11.07
N THR A 33 -1.68 0.11 -10.20
CA THR A 33 -2.59 0.05 -9.03
C THR A 33 -2.21 1.10 -8.01
N ILE A 34 -0.92 1.21 -7.66
CA ILE A 34 -0.40 2.23 -6.75
C ILE A 34 -0.73 3.63 -7.28
N SER A 35 -0.44 3.90 -8.56
CA SER A 35 -0.71 5.20 -9.19
C SER A 35 -2.19 5.58 -9.13
N ARG A 36 -3.10 4.62 -9.36
CA ARG A 36 -4.54 4.86 -9.26
C ARG A 36 -4.99 5.10 -7.81
N ALA A 37 -4.47 4.32 -6.87
CA ALA A 37 -4.78 4.46 -5.45
C ALA A 37 -4.35 5.84 -4.92
N GLN A 38 -3.12 6.27 -5.22
CA GLN A 38 -2.61 7.60 -4.86
C GLN A 38 -3.45 8.73 -5.47
N LYS A 39 -3.81 8.64 -6.77
CA LYS A 39 -4.67 9.64 -7.43
C LYS A 39 -6.05 9.77 -6.79
N GLN A 40 -6.56 8.67 -6.23
CA GLN A 40 -7.87 8.62 -5.59
C GLN A 40 -7.81 8.80 -4.07
N ASN A 41 -6.62 9.00 -3.50
CA ASN A 41 -6.38 9.09 -2.06
C ASN A 41 -6.93 7.85 -1.32
N ILE A 42 -6.55 6.66 -1.80
CA ILE A 42 -6.94 5.36 -1.24
C ILE A 42 -5.70 4.68 -0.67
N ASN A 43 -5.74 4.35 0.62
CA ASN A 43 -4.71 3.57 1.29
C ASN A 43 -5.05 2.08 1.17
N ILE A 44 -4.06 1.22 0.85
CA ILE A 44 -4.28 -0.21 0.67
C ILE A 44 -3.49 -1.00 1.71
N TRP A 45 -4.20 -1.49 2.73
CA TRP A 45 -3.66 -2.36 3.76
C TRP A 45 -3.58 -3.78 3.23
N THR A 46 -2.51 -4.51 3.52
CA THR A 46 -2.34 -5.87 3.03
C THR A 46 -2.15 -6.86 4.17
N ILE A 47 -2.74 -8.04 4.06
CA ILE A 47 -2.48 -9.19 4.92
C ILE A 47 -2.08 -10.34 4.01
N TYR A 48 -0.87 -10.85 4.19
CA TYR A 48 -0.43 -12.04 3.47
C TYR A 48 -1.19 -13.28 3.96
N ALA A 49 -1.79 -13.99 3.01
CA ALA A 49 -2.37 -15.30 3.21
C ALA A 49 -1.81 -16.25 2.14
N PRO A 50 -1.05 -17.30 2.51
CA PRO A 50 -0.42 -18.18 1.52
C PRO A 50 -1.47 -18.88 0.67
N ASP A 51 -1.11 -19.10 -0.59
CA ASP A 51 -1.90 -19.94 -1.50
C ASP A 51 -1.80 -21.43 -1.09
N ALA A 52 -2.83 -22.22 -1.38
CA ALA A 52 -2.88 -23.66 -1.04
C ALA A 52 -2.10 -24.55 -2.04
N GLY A 53 -1.57 -23.98 -3.13
CA GLY A 53 -0.93 -24.70 -4.24
C GLY A 53 0.58 -24.91 -4.13
N HIS A 54 1.13 -25.75 -5.04
CA HIS A 54 2.57 -26.05 -5.11
C HIS A 54 3.47 -24.80 -5.22
N ARG A 55 2.97 -23.69 -5.80
CA ARG A 55 3.72 -22.43 -5.94
C ARG A 55 4.00 -21.75 -4.59
N ALA A 56 3.16 -21.97 -3.57
CA ALA A 56 3.39 -21.48 -2.23
C ALA A 56 4.57 -22.17 -1.50
N ARG A 57 5.17 -23.21 -2.10
CA ARG A 57 6.37 -23.89 -1.57
C ARG A 57 7.67 -23.25 -2.03
N GLY A 58 7.64 -22.40 -3.05
CA GLY A 58 8.82 -21.70 -3.54
C GLY A 58 9.12 -20.48 -2.67
N LEU A 59 10.12 -20.56 -1.79
CA LEU A 59 10.48 -19.44 -0.89
C LEU A 59 10.72 -18.13 -1.66
N PHE A 60 11.38 -18.20 -2.82
CA PHE A 60 11.61 -17.03 -3.67
C PHE A 60 10.31 -16.37 -4.14
N LEU A 61 9.34 -17.18 -4.59
CA LEU A 61 8.03 -16.69 -5.02
C LEU A 61 7.27 -16.05 -3.86
N VAL A 62 7.31 -16.68 -2.68
CA VAL A 62 6.66 -16.14 -1.48
C VAL A 62 7.29 -14.81 -1.07
N SER A 63 8.62 -14.73 -0.99
CA SER A 63 9.32 -13.49 -0.67
C SER A 63 9.00 -12.38 -1.67
N ARG A 64 8.91 -12.71 -2.96
CA ARG A 64 8.53 -11.76 -4.00
C ARG A 64 7.09 -11.28 -3.84
N ALA A 65 6.18 -12.19 -3.54
CA ALA A 65 4.77 -11.89 -3.35
C ALA A 65 4.55 -11.00 -2.11
N GLN A 66 5.24 -11.29 -1.00
CA GLN A 66 5.24 -10.44 0.18
C GLN A 66 5.83 -9.06 -0.11
N TRP A 67 6.92 -8.98 -0.88
CA TRP A 67 7.49 -7.70 -1.29
C TRP A 67 6.51 -6.87 -2.13
N ASN A 68 5.75 -7.48 -3.05
CA ASN A 68 4.72 -6.78 -3.81
C ASN A 68 3.61 -6.22 -2.90
N LEU A 69 3.17 -7.00 -1.89
CA LEU A 69 2.16 -6.57 -0.92
C LEU A 69 2.68 -5.43 -0.03
N SER A 70 3.95 -5.49 0.39
CA SER A 70 4.61 -4.41 1.12
C SER A 70 4.75 -3.16 0.28
N GLN A 71 5.23 -3.26 -0.96
CA GLN A 71 5.34 -2.11 -1.86
C GLN A 71 3.97 -1.45 -2.10
N LEU A 72 2.91 -2.25 -2.30
CA LEU A 72 1.55 -1.73 -2.46
C LEU A 72 1.09 -0.93 -1.23
N ALA A 73 1.31 -1.48 -0.04
CA ALA A 73 0.91 -0.85 1.20
C ALA A 73 1.72 0.42 1.47
N ASP A 74 3.05 0.31 1.46
CA ASP A 74 3.96 1.41 1.78
C ASP A 74 3.77 2.60 0.83
N GLU A 75 3.72 2.35 -0.49
CA GLU A 75 3.58 3.44 -1.46
C GLU A 75 2.20 4.11 -1.41
N THR A 76 1.18 3.44 -0.87
CA THR A 76 -0.16 4.02 -0.66
C THR A 76 -0.41 4.56 0.75
N GLY A 77 0.62 4.56 1.62
CA GLY A 77 0.53 5.08 2.98
C GLY A 77 -0.23 4.16 3.93
N ALA A 78 -0.07 2.86 3.77
CA ALA A 78 -0.61 1.80 4.61
C ALA A 78 0.51 0.86 5.06
N GLU A 79 0.13 -0.22 5.74
CA GLU A 79 1.05 -1.25 6.22
C GLU A 79 0.68 -2.65 5.69
N SER A 80 1.71 -3.50 5.59
CA SER A 80 1.63 -4.89 5.17
C SER A 80 1.89 -5.83 6.33
N TYR A 81 0.94 -6.72 6.60
CA TYR A 81 0.96 -7.66 7.72
C TYR A 81 1.21 -9.09 7.24
N TYR A 82 2.12 -9.81 7.91
CA TYR A 82 2.40 -11.22 7.64
C TYR A 82 3.04 -11.93 8.84
N LEU A 83 2.94 -13.26 8.88
CA LEU A 83 3.60 -14.11 9.88
C LEU A 83 4.50 -15.13 9.18
N GLY A 84 5.77 -14.78 9.03
CA GLY A 84 6.71 -15.58 8.24
C GLY A 84 6.14 -15.82 6.84
N THR A 85 6.21 -17.06 6.35
CA THR A 85 5.65 -17.47 5.06
C THR A 85 4.33 -18.25 5.18
N GLY A 86 3.83 -18.42 6.41
CA GLY A 86 2.65 -19.21 6.72
C GLY A 86 1.36 -18.40 6.78
N ALA A 87 0.23 -19.11 6.91
CA ALA A 87 -1.04 -18.48 7.17
C ALA A 87 -1.09 -18.08 8.64
N PRO A 88 -1.55 -16.86 8.97
CA PRO A 88 -1.76 -16.49 10.35
C PRO A 88 -2.86 -17.38 10.96
N VAL A 89 -2.59 -17.92 12.15
CA VAL A 89 -3.56 -18.74 12.90
C VAL A 89 -4.79 -17.89 13.31
N THR A 90 -4.59 -16.59 13.47
CA THR A 90 -5.64 -15.62 13.78
C THR A 90 -5.33 -14.28 13.12
N LEU A 91 -6.37 -13.60 12.64
CA LEU A 91 -6.28 -12.25 12.08
C LEU A 91 -6.49 -11.15 13.13
N LYS A 92 -6.89 -11.52 14.35
CA LYS A 92 -7.19 -10.58 15.42
C LYS A 92 -6.08 -9.53 15.66
N PRO A 93 -4.80 -9.89 15.83
CA PRO A 93 -3.77 -8.89 16.10
C PRO A 93 -3.66 -7.85 14.97
N TYR A 94 -3.76 -8.27 13.71
CA TYR A 94 -3.73 -7.36 12.57
C TYR A 94 -4.95 -6.45 12.52
N PHE A 95 -6.13 -6.94 12.91
CA PHE A 95 -7.34 -6.11 12.96
C PHE A 95 -7.32 -5.13 14.14
N ASP A 96 -6.75 -5.50 15.28
CA ASP A 96 -6.58 -4.59 16.41
C ASP A 96 -5.66 -3.41 16.03
N GLU A 97 -4.55 -3.71 15.37
CA GLU A 97 -3.59 -2.71 14.86
C GLU A 97 -4.20 -1.85 13.74
N LEU A 98 -4.82 -2.48 12.74
CA LEU A 98 -5.53 -1.78 11.68
C LEU A 98 -6.61 -0.84 12.23
N SER A 99 -7.38 -1.29 13.23
CA SER A 99 -8.38 -0.45 13.90
C SER A 99 -7.74 0.78 14.55
N THR A 100 -6.55 0.62 15.14
CA THR A 100 -5.78 1.74 15.70
C THR A 100 -5.37 2.72 14.61
N HIS A 101 -4.83 2.25 13.49
CA HIS A 101 -4.44 3.14 12.38
C HIS A 101 -5.64 3.83 11.72
N LEU A 102 -6.72 3.10 11.44
CA LEU A 102 -7.93 3.67 10.81
C LEU A 102 -8.62 4.71 11.72
N SER A 103 -8.52 4.55 13.04
CA SER A 103 -8.99 5.54 14.01
C SER A 103 -8.12 6.81 14.04
N ASN A 104 -6.84 6.68 13.68
CA ASN A 104 -5.84 7.75 13.70
C ASN A 104 -5.42 8.19 12.29
N GLN A 105 -6.39 8.43 11.41
CA GLN A 105 -6.15 8.92 10.05
C GLN A 105 -6.24 10.45 9.95
N TYR A 106 -5.25 11.03 9.28
CA TYR A 106 -5.12 12.47 9.09
C TYR A 106 -5.08 12.79 7.59
N LEU A 107 -5.83 13.82 7.18
CA LEU A 107 -5.74 14.36 5.83
C LEU A 107 -4.72 15.50 5.82
N LEU A 108 -3.54 15.25 5.24
CA LEU A 108 -2.55 16.28 4.99
C LEU A 108 -2.81 16.94 3.64
N THR A 109 -2.88 18.27 3.62
CA THR A 109 -3.03 19.05 2.39
C THR A 109 -1.92 20.10 2.30
N PHE A 110 -1.34 20.25 1.12
CA PHE A 110 -0.34 21.27 0.83
C PHE A 110 -0.65 21.93 -0.51
N LYS A 111 -0.18 23.16 -0.69
CA LYS A 111 -0.33 23.89 -1.96
C LYS A 111 0.85 23.56 -2.87
N ALA A 112 0.57 22.99 -4.03
CA ALA A 112 1.53 22.78 -5.10
C ALA A 112 0.81 22.80 -6.46
N SER A 113 1.55 23.08 -7.54
CA SER A 113 1.03 23.07 -8.91
C SER A 113 1.44 21.77 -9.59
N GLY A 114 0.49 21.05 -10.21
CA GLY A 114 0.77 19.86 -11.03
C GLY A 114 1.15 20.17 -12.49
N GLY A 115 1.21 21.45 -12.87
CA GLY A 115 1.42 21.86 -14.27
C GLY A 115 0.24 21.51 -15.19
N ALA A 116 0.47 21.50 -16.50
CA ALA A 116 -0.60 21.31 -17.50
C ALA A 116 -1.18 19.88 -17.57
N LYS A 117 -0.41 18.86 -17.17
CA LYS A 117 -0.80 17.45 -17.28
C LYS A 117 -1.06 16.78 -15.93
N GLY A 118 -0.79 17.47 -14.82
CA GLY A 118 -0.64 16.85 -13.51
C GLY A 118 0.65 16.05 -13.42
N ARG A 119 1.14 15.84 -12.20
CA ARG A 119 2.34 15.02 -11.96
C ARG A 119 2.33 14.41 -10.57
N PHE A 120 3.14 13.37 -10.39
CA PHE A 120 3.50 12.90 -9.06
C PHE A 120 4.65 13.74 -8.52
N GLU A 121 4.58 14.06 -7.24
CA GLU A 121 5.62 14.72 -6.48
C GLU A 121 5.98 13.86 -5.29
N ARG A 122 7.26 13.62 -5.05
CA ARG A 122 7.71 12.88 -3.86
C ARG A 122 7.42 13.68 -2.61
N VAL A 123 6.84 13.00 -1.62
CA VAL A 123 6.48 13.61 -0.35
C VAL A 123 7.16 12.83 0.78
N ARG A 124 7.68 13.57 1.75
CA ARG A 124 8.16 13.02 3.01
C ARG A 124 7.43 13.72 4.14
N VAL A 125 6.75 12.93 4.97
CA VAL A 125 6.08 13.42 6.17
C VAL A 125 6.99 13.11 7.36
N ALA A 126 7.17 14.10 8.24
CA ALA A 126 7.94 13.97 9.47
C ALA A 126 7.21 14.70 10.59
N THR A 127 7.52 14.34 11.83
CA THR A 127 6.94 14.91 13.04
C THR A 127 8.03 15.36 14.00
N GLU A 128 7.74 16.41 14.76
CA GLU A 128 8.61 16.89 15.85
C GLU A 128 8.37 16.11 17.15
N LEU A 129 7.27 15.35 17.23
CA LEU A 129 6.95 14.55 18.41
C LEU A 129 7.87 13.32 18.50
N PRO A 130 8.51 13.08 19.66
CA PRO A 130 9.33 11.88 19.83
C PRO A 130 8.47 10.62 19.81
N HIS A 131 9.02 9.54 19.25
CA HIS A 131 8.37 8.20 19.20
C HIS A 131 7.06 8.13 18.40
N VAL A 132 6.84 9.06 17.48
CA VAL A 132 5.69 9.05 16.57
C VAL A 132 6.19 8.95 15.13
N GLU A 133 5.57 8.07 14.36
CA GLU A 133 5.80 7.95 12.92
C GLU A 133 4.46 7.98 12.18
N PHE A 134 4.49 8.49 10.95
CA PHE A 134 3.33 8.52 10.08
C PHE A 134 3.54 7.58 8.90
N LEU A 135 2.58 6.69 8.70
CA LEU A 135 2.43 5.98 7.45
C LEU A 135 1.88 6.99 6.42
N ALA A 136 2.66 7.26 5.38
CA ALA A 136 2.32 8.22 4.35
C ALA A 136 2.72 7.68 2.98
N ALA A 137 1.90 7.97 1.97
CA ALA A 137 2.23 7.63 0.59
C ALA A 137 3.57 8.29 0.19
N SER A 138 4.40 7.55 -0.53
CA SER A 138 5.71 7.99 -0.99
C SER A 138 5.65 9.19 -1.95
N GLU A 139 4.53 9.32 -2.66
CA GLU A 139 4.27 10.35 -3.65
C GLU A 139 2.82 10.85 -3.53
N ALA A 140 2.63 12.13 -3.84
CA ALA A 140 1.31 12.75 -3.94
C ALA A 140 1.03 13.15 -5.39
N PHE A 141 -0.16 12.83 -5.88
CA PHE A 141 -0.58 13.29 -7.20
C PHE A 141 -1.06 14.74 -7.15
N LEU A 142 -0.36 15.60 -7.87
CA LEU A 142 -0.75 16.99 -8.09
C LEU A 142 -1.60 17.06 -9.36
N PRO A 143 -2.90 17.41 -9.26
CA PRO A 143 -3.76 17.51 -10.43
C PRO A 143 -3.30 18.63 -11.37
N ALA A 144 -3.68 18.52 -12.64
CA ALA A 144 -3.43 19.58 -13.60
C ALA A 144 -4.09 20.89 -13.14
N VAL A 145 -3.37 22.00 -13.30
CA VAL A 145 -3.95 23.32 -13.09
C VAL A 145 -4.95 23.55 -14.22
N LYS A 146 -6.22 23.76 -13.88
CA LYS A 146 -7.23 24.20 -14.84
C LYS A 146 -6.98 25.64 -15.26
#